data_AF-A0A8T4JCD8-F1
#
_entry.id   AF-A0A8T4JCD8-F1
#
_cell.length_a   1.000
_cell.length_b   1.000
_cell.length_c   1.000
_cell.angle_alpha   90.00
_cell.angle_beta   90.00
_cell.angle_gamma   90.00
#
_symmetry.space_group_name_H-M   'P 1'
#
loop_
_entity.id
_entity.type
_entity.pdbx_description
1 polymer ?
#
loop_
_entity_poly.entity_id
_entity_poly.type
_entity_poly.pdbx_seq_one_letter_code
_entity_poly.pdbx_strand_id
1 'polypeptide(L)' 'IIHRTIRVWVDEETGERFYETKGDHNRNQVQQPPILDETRIDTQQVVGRAVARIPYLGYVKIWFVNIIEYITGRSVAI' A
#
# COMPACT_ATOMS: atom_id res chain seq x y z
N ILE A 1 1.64 3.78 -1.47
CA ILE A 1 0.82 3.24 -2.59
C ILE A 1 -0.51 2.86 -1.99
N ILE A 2 -1.63 3.18 -2.64
CA ILE A 2 -2.97 2.82 -2.17
C ILE A 2 -3.40 1.57 -2.96
N HIS A 3 -3.85 0.55 -2.24
CA HIS A 3 -4.42 -0.66 -2.84
C HIS A 3 -5.92 -0.64 -2.63
N ARG A 4 -6.66 -1.02 -3.66
CA ARG A 4 -8.11 -1.06 -3.65
C ARG A 4 -8.57 -2.49 -3.42
N THR A 5 -9.49 -2.69 -2.49
CA THR A 5 -10.18 -3.96 -2.33
C THR A 5 -11.06 -4.22 -3.56
N ILE A 6 -10.84 -5.34 -4.23
CA ILE A 6 -11.66 -5.77 -5.36
C ILE A 6 -12.67 -6.83 -4.96
N ARG A 7 -12.34 -7.66 -3.96
CA ARG A 7 -13.22 -8.72 -3.47
C ARG A 7 -12.96 -8.99 -1.99
N VAL A 8 -14.03 -9.39 -1.31
CA VAL A 8 -14.00 -9.88 0.07
C VAL A 8 -14.71 -11.22 0.08
N TRP A 9 -14.08 -12.23 0.66
CA TRP A 9 -14.67 -13.56 0.77
C TRP A 9 -14.37 -14.14 2.16
N VAL A 10 -15.18 -15.12 2.55
CA VAL A 10 -15.03 -15.84 3.82
C VAL A 10 -14.72 -17.27 3.47
N ASP A 11 -13.68 -17.81 4.10
CA ASP A 11 -13.34 -19.22 3.99
C ASP A 11 -14.43 -20.03 4.73
N GLU A 12 -15.08 -20.97 4.04
CA GLU A 12 -16.19 -21.73 4.59
C GLU A 12 -15.76 -22.75 5.65
N GLU A 13 -14.49 -23.17 5.63
CA GLU A 13 -13.95 -24.14 6.58
C GLU A 13 -13.47 -23.47 7.86
N THR A 14 -12.79 -22.33 7.74
CA THR A 14 -12.23 -21.61 8.90
C THR A 14 -13.11 -20.47 9.42
N GLY A 15 -14.05 -19.98 8.59
CA GLY A 15 -14.84 -18.79 8.88
C GLY A 15 -14.05 -17.48 8.79
N GLU A 16 -12.79 -17.52 8.33
CA GLU A 16 -11.92 -16.36 8.28
C GLU A 16 -12.21 -15.49 7.05
N ARG A 17 -12.14 -14.17 7.23
CA ARG A 17 -12.35 -13.21 6.15
C ARG A 17 -11.04 -12.86 5.47
N PHE A 18 -11.03 -13.01 4.15
CA PHE A 18 -9.93 -12.64 3.27
C PHE A 18 -10.30 -11.51 2.32
N TYR A 19 -9.29 -10.75 1.92
CA TYR A 19 -9.41 -9.64 0.99
C TYR A 19 -8.53 -9.88 -0.23
N GLU A 20 -9.10 -9.63 -1.41
CA GLU A 20 -8.33 -9.45 -2.65
C GLU A 20 -8.15 -7.96 -2.87
N THR A 21 -6.91 -7.53 -3.04
CA THR A 21 -6.56 -6.13 -3.29
C THR A 21 -5.85 -5.96 -4.62
N LYS A 22 -5.82 -4.74 -5.14
CA LYS A 22 -5.07 -4.41 -6.35
C LYS A 22 -4.47 -3.03 -6.23
N GLY A 23 -3.19 -2.89 -6.56
CA GLY A 23 -2.57 -1.58 -6.71
C GLY A 23 -3.22 -0.76 -7.83
N ASP A 24 -3.56 0.50 -7.56
CA ASP A 24 -4.26 1.38 -8.51
C ASP A 24 -3.49 1.62 -9.84
N HIS A 25 -2.17 1.40 -9.84
CA HIS A 25 -1.31 1.60 -11.02
C HIS A 25 -0.95 0.28 -11.74
N ASN A 26 -1.37 -0.88 -11.21
CA ASN A 26 -1.01 -2.16 -11.80
C ASN A 26 -2.10 -2.63 -12.77
N ARG A 27 -1.69 -3.18 -13.92
CA ARG A 27 -2.65 -3.74 -14.89
C ARG A 27 -3.38 -4.94 -14.31
N ASN A 28 -2.66 -5.82 -13.61
CA ASN A 28 -3.16 -7.05 -12.99
C ASN A 28 -2.82 -7.07 -11.49
N GLN A 29 -3.45 -7.94 -10.72
CA GLN A 29 -3.02 -8.22 -9.34
C GLN A 29 -1.65 -8.90 -9.36
N VAL A 30 -0.84 -8.61 -8.36
CA VAL A 30 0.43 -9.32 -8.16
C VAL A 30 0.17 -10.65 -7.46
N GLN A 31 0.62 -11.73 -8.11
CA GLN A 31 0.51 -13.11 -7.64
C GLN A 31 1.90 -13.75 -7.73
N GLN A 32 2.81 -13.34 -6.83
CA GLN A 32 4.17 -13.86 -6.74
C GLN A 32 4.45 -14.41 -5.34
N PRO A 33 3.73 -15.46 -4.90
CA PRO A 33 4.03 -16.12 -3.64
C PRO A 33 5.45 -16.74 -3.69
N PRO A 34 6.22 -16.70 -2.59
CA PRO A 34 5.84 -16.24 -1.24
C PRO A 34 6.11 -14.74 -0.99
N ILE A 35 6.64 -14.01 -1.96
CA ILE A 35 7.15 -12.64 -1.77
C ILE A 35 6.01 -11.63 -1.69
N LEU A 36 5.04 -11.73 -2.59
CA LEU A 36 3.89 -10.82 -2.63
C LEU A 36 2.68 -11.50 -3.27
N ASP A 37 1.59 -11.59 -2.53
CA ASP A 37 0.31 -12.10 -3.03
C ASP A 37 -0.82 -11.14 -2.63
N GLU A 38 -1.46 -10.55 -3.62
CA GLU A 38 -2.58 -9.62 -3.43
C GLU A 38 -3.95 -10.32 -3.47
N THR A 39 -3.99 -11.64 -3.65
CA THR A 39 -5.24 -12.41 -3.77
C THR A 39 -5.75 -12.95 -2.43
N ARG A 40 -4.87 -13.09 -1.44
CA ARG A 40 -5.23 -13.56 -0.11
C ARG A 40 -4.58 -12.71 0.96
N ILE A 41 -5.22 -11.59 1.30
CA ILE A 41 -4.84 -10.74 2.42
C ILE A 41 -5.70 -11.11 3.62
N ASP A 42 -5.06 -11.52 4.72
CA ASP A 42 -5.73 -11.79 5.98
C ASP A 42 -6.18 -10.50 6.67
N THR A 43 -7.25 -10.57 7.45
CA THR A 43 -7.75 -9.42 8.23
C THR A 43 -6.69 -8.86 9.19
N GLN A 44 -5.81 -9.71 9.74
CA GLN A 44 -4.70 -9.30 10.61
C GLN A 44 -3.63 -8.48 9.88
N GLN A 45 -3.51 -8.65 8.55
CA GLN A 45 -2.57 -7.88 7.72
C GLN A 45 -3.12 -6.49 7.36
N VAL A 46 -4.40 -6.22 7.65
CA VAL A 46 -5.03 -4.93 7.36
C VAL A 46 -4.64 -3.90 8.43
N VAL A 47 -3.72 -3.00 8.08
CA VAL A 47 -3.25 -1.93 8.97
C VAL A 47 -4.33 -0.84 9.20
N GLY A 48 -5.19 -0.58 8.20
CA GLY A 48 -6.26 0.40 8.31
C GLY A 48 -6.95 0.74 6.98
N ARG A 49 -8.00 1.57 7.05
CA ARG A 49 -8.77 2.03 5.88
C ARG A 49 -8.43 3.48 5.55
N ALA A 50 -8.04 3.74 4.31
CA ALA A 50 -7.88 5.11 3.81
C ALA A 50 -9.26 5.78 3.66
N VAL A 51 -9.47 6.90 4.36
CA VAL A 51 -10.75 7.65 4.35
C VAL A 51 -10.70 8.82 3.36
N ALA A 52 -9.55 9.48 3.22
CA ALA A 52 -9.36 10.59 2.30
C ALA A 52 -7.94 10.56 1.71
N ARG A 53 -7.82 11.04 0.47
CA ARG A 53 -6.53 11.27 -0.20
C ARG A 53 -6.36 12.75 -0.44
N ILE A 54 -5.29 13.34 0.07
CA ILE A 54 -4.90 14.72 -0.22
C ILE A 54 -3.95 14.69 -1.42
N PRO A 55 -4.36 15.17 -2.61
CA PRO A 55 -3.47 15.24 -3.76
C PRO A 55 -2.34 16.25 -3.48
N TYR A 56 -1.18 16.01 -4.10
CA TYR A 56 0.02 16.86 -4.05
C TYR A 56 0.74 17.03 -2.69
N LEU A 57 0.17 16.57 -1.56
CA LEU A 57 0.84 16.64 -0.25
C LEU A 57 2.19 15.90 -0.24
N GLY A 58 2.33 14.85 -1.06
CA GLY A 58 3.59 14.13 -1.24
C GLY A 58 4.72 15.03 -1.76
N TYR A 59 4.44 15.99 -2.65
CA TYR A 59 5.46 16.91 -3.15
C TYR A 59 5.97 17.84 -2.05
N VAL A 60 5.11 18.31 -1.16
CA VAL A 60 5.52 19.14 -0.01
C VAL A 60 6.50 18.36 0.88
N LYS A 61 6.22 17.07 1.13
CA LYS A 61 7.15 16.19 1.86
C LYS A 61 8.48 16.02 1.14
N ILE A 62 8.47 15.80 -0.18
CA ILE A 62 9.70 15.64 -0.97
C ILE A 62 10.53 16.92 -0.92
N TRP A 63 9.90 18.09 -1.11
CA TRP A 63 10.57 19.38 -0.98
C TRP A 63 11.20 19.57 0.40
N PHE A 64 10.48 19.21 1.45
CA PHE A 64 11.00 19.27 2.81
C PHE A 64 12.25 18.40 3.01
N VAL A 65 12.23 17.16 2.53
CA VAL A 65 13.40 16.28 2.59
C VAL A 65 14.56 16.87 1.80
N ASN A 66 14.33 17.34 0.57
CA ASN A 66 15.35 17.95 -0.27
C ASN A 66 15.98 19.20 0.37
N ILE A 67 15.19 20.03 1.07
CA ILE A 67 15.70 21.20 1.79
C ILE A 67 16.62 20.76 2.94
N ILE A 68 16.24 19.73 3.70
CA ILE A 68 17.08 19.18 4.76
C ILE A 68 18.38 18.63 4.18
N GLU A 69 18.31 17.86 3.09
CA GLU A 69 19.51 17.35 2.42
C GLU A 69 20.45 18.47 1.98
N TYR A 70 19.89 19.50 1.35
CA TYR A 70 20.65 20.67 0.91
C TYR A 70 21.35 21.38 2.08
N ILE A 71 20.65 21.57 3.21
CA ILE A 71 21.22 22.22 4.40
C ILE A 71 22.26 21.35 5.09
N THR A 72 22.05 20.03 5.13
CA THR A 72 22.89 19.10 5.91
C THR A 72 24.06 18.53 5.09
N GLY A 73 24.05 18.70 3.76
CA GLY A 73 25.07 18.16 2.85
C GLY A 73 25.11 16.64 2.78
N ARG A 74 24.09 15.94 3.29
CA ARG A 74 23.99 14.47 3.31
C ARG A 74 22.93 14.03 2.31
N SER A 75 23.31 13.16 1.38
CA SER A 75 22.37 12.47 0.51
C SER A 75 21.67 11.38 1.33
N VAL A 76 20.35 11.49 1.51
CA VAL A 76 19.53 10.45 2.10
C VAL A 76 18.79 9.80 0.94
N ALA A 77 19.33 8.69 0.43
CA ALA A 77 18.65 7.94 -0.63
C ALA A 77 17.25 7.53 -0.14
N ILE A 78 16.21 8.07 -0.77
CA ILE A 78 14.79 7.70 -0.60
C ILE A 78 14.44 6.61 -1.60
#